data_AF-A0A536J3A4-F1
#
_entry.id   AF-A0A536J3A4-F1
#
_cell.length_a   1.000
_cell.length_b   1.000
_cell.length_c   1.000
_cell.angle_alpha   90.00
_cell.angle_beta   90.00
_cell.angle_gamma   90.00
#
_symmetry.space_group_name_H-M   'P 1'
#
loop_
_entity.id
_entity.type
_entity.pdbx_description
1 polymer ?
#
loop_
_entity_poly.entity_id
_entity_poly.type
_entity_poly.pdbx_seq_one_letter_code
_entity_poly.pdbx_strand_id
1 'polypeptide(L)'
;METAQEAITILEQLPAGAELAMAYCNLSHIYVNADDVEDARVWGHRALELAQKLGHLEAQVYAEINLAVVDYLTTGSPGTAAELERIQRVAQENGLDEHAGRVLVALTWWSPRFKSYELADRYYEEGLEFSNDRGLDLWRHYMLAYRARCELDRGRWDEATRLAEMVIRDPLSPVPRIVALVVLGLVRARRGDPGFWPPLDEAAELAAPSNELQRREPVATARAEALWLEGREGAIPDATAPTFEIALHRRANWVIGEMACWRLRAGISEPPPDPVPEPYALELEGRRREASEAWLRLGCPYEAAISLAWSTEEADLRQALSEFQRLGARPAAAIVSRRLRRQGVRGLPRGPRATTLRNRANLTEREMEILELVANGHTNAQIAERVFLSTKTVDHHVSAILSKLGVKTRGQAAAQVR
;
A
#
# COMPACT_ATOMS: atom_id res chain seq x y z
N MET A 1 -13.60 1.69 24.21
CA MET A 1 -15.05 1.40 24.09
C MET A 1 -15.72 1.59 25.44
N GLU A 2 -15.35 0.78 26.44
CA GLU A 2 -15.90 0.84 27.81
C GLU A 2 -15.94 2.25 28.40
N THR A 3 -14.81 2.97 28.42
CA THR A 3 -14.75 4.36 28.93
C THR A 3 -15.67 5.33 28.18
N ALA A 4 -15.88 5.15 26.87
CA ALA A 4 -16.78 6.01 26.10
C ALA A 4 -18.25 5.71 26.46
N GLN A 5 -18.57 4.44 26.70
CA GLN A 5 -19.90 3.99 27.12
C GLN A 5 -20.22 4.46 28.55
N GLU A 6 -19.25 4.42 29.46
CA GLU A 6 -19.35 4.96 30.81
C GLU A 6 -19.60 6.48 30.78
N ALA A 7 -18.85 7.22 29.98
CA ALA A 7 -19.04 8.65 29.82
C ALA A 7 -20.46 8.98 29.33
N ILE A 8 -20.96 8.23 28.35
CA ILE A 8 -22.35 8.36 27.88
C ILE A 8 -23.35 8.05 28.99
N THR A 9 -23.16 6.96 29.74
CA THR A 9 -24.05 6.57 30.85
C THR A 9 -24.17 7.67 31.89
N ILE A 10 -23.08 8.37 32.19
CA ILE A 10 -23.07 9.51 33.11
C ILE A 10 -23.78 10.73 32.48
N LEU A 11 -23.46 11.06 31.23
CA LEU A 11 -24.03 12.23 30.55
C LEU A 11 -25.54 12.11 30.27
N GLU A 12 -26.04 10.89 30.05
CA GLU A 12 -27.48 10.61 29.88
C GLU A 12 -28.31 10.85 31.15
N GLN A 13 -27.67 10.95 32.32
CA GLN A 13 -28.33 11.31 33.58
C GLN A 13 -28.52 12.83 33.75
N LEU A 14 -27.90 13.63 32.87
CA LEU A 14 -27.96 15.09 32.88
C LEU A 14 -28.88 15.60 31.76
N PRO A 15 -29.34 16.86 31.81
CA PRO A 15 -30.01 17.49 30.68
C PRO A 15 -29.13 17.40 29.42
N ALA A 16 -29.73 17.00 28.30
CA ALA A 16 -28.99 16.79 27.06
C ALA A 16 -28.30 18.08 26.61
N GLY A 17 -26.98 18.00 26.41
CA GLY A 17 -26.12 19.12 26.05
C GLY A 17 -25.09 18.76 24.97
N ALA A 18 -24.24 19.73 24.64
CA ALA A 18 -23.21 19.58 23.61
C ALA A 18 -22.24 18.42 23.91
N GLU A 19 -21.92 18.22 25.19
CA GLU A 19 -21.04 17.18 25.68
C GLU A 19 -21.59 15.78 25.38
N LEU A 20 -22.92 15.58 25.54
CA LEU A 20 -23.57 14.32 25.21
C LEU A 20 -23.56 14.08 23.69
N ALA A 21 -23.82 15.12 22.88
CA ALA A 21 -23.74 15.01 21.43
C ALA A 21 -22.33 14.64 20.95
N MET A 22 -21.29 15.25 21.53
CA MET A 22 -19.90 14.92 21.24
C MET A 22 -19.50 13.53 21.73
N ALA A 23 -20.02 13.08 22.89
CA ALA A 23 -19.82 11.73 23.38
C ALA A 23 -20.41 10.68 22.42
N TYR A 24 -21.61 10.92 21.89
CA TYR A 24 -22.20 10.08 20.83
C TYR A 24 -21.36 10.08 19.56
N CYS A 25 -20.83 11.25 19.12
CA CYS A 25 -19.92 11.32 17.98
C CYS A 25 -18.65 10.49 18.19
N ASN A 26 -18.04 10.59 19.37
CA ASN A 26 -16.84 9.85 19.72
C ASN A 26 -17.09 8.34 19.77
N LEU A 27 -18.21 7.90 20.34
CA LEU A 27 -18.55 6.48 20.36
C LEU A 27 -18.79 5.96 18.93
N SER A 28 -19.54 6.69 18.10
CA SER A 28 -19.71 6.39 16.68
C SER A 28 -18.35 6.27 15.96
N HIS A 29 -17.42 7.20 16.19
CA HIS A 29 -16.09 7.16 15.60
C HIS A 29 -15.24 5.97 16.07
N ILE A 30 -15.37 5.54 17.33
CA ILE A 30 -14.71 4.31 17.81
C ILE A 30 -15.24 3.09 17.04
N TYR A 31 -16.55 3.01 16.80
CA TYR A 31 -17.14 1.94 16.00
C TYR A 31 -16.73 2.01 14.52
N VAL A 32 -16.61 3.21 13.93
CA VAL A 32 -16.04 3.40 12.58
C VAL A 32 -14.64 2.79 12.50
N ASN A 33 -13.77 3.09 13.47
CA ASN A 33 -12.40 2.56 13.51
C ASN A 33 -12.34 1.02 13.72
N ALA A 34 -13.38 0.45 14.32
CA ALA A 34 -13.53 -0.98 14.54
C ALA A 34 -14.21 -1.72 13.36
N ASP A 35 -14.52 -1.00 12.28
CA ASP A 35 -15.30 -1.45 11.12
C ASP A 35 -16.68 -2.01 11.51
N ASP A 36 -17.24 -1.51 12.62
CA ASP A 36 -18.56 -1.88 13.13
C ASP A 36 -19.63 -0.95 12.56
N VAL A 37 -19.99 -1.22 11.30
CA VAL A 37 -20.88 -0.38 10.49
C VAL A 37 -22.26 -0.20 11.16
N GLU A 38 -22.77 -1.24 11.81
CA GLU A 38 -24.09 -1.24 12.44
C GLU A 38 -24.14 -0.28 13.63
N ASP A 39 -23.25 -0.47 14.62
CA ASP A 39 -23.20 0.38 15.80
C ASP A 39 -22.71 1.80 15.47
N ALA A 40 -21.76 1.95 14.54
CA ALA A 40 -21.30 3.26 14.08
C ALA A 40 -22.47 4.09 13.52
N ARG A 41 -23.35 3.45 12.75
CA ARG A 41 -24.55 4.09 12.17
C ARG A 41 -25.56 4.45 13.26
N VAL A 42 -25.82 3.56 14.21
CA VAL A 42 -26.76 3.82 15.32
C VAL A 42 -26.32 5.04 16.13
N TRP A 43 -25.06 5.08 16.57
CA TRP A 43 -24.55 6.19 17.37
C TRP A 43 -24.36 7.47 16.54
N GLY A 44 -24.01 7.36 15.26
CA GLY A 44 -23.91 8.50 14.35
C GLY A 44 -25.24 9.21 14.17
N HIS A 45 -26.35 8.47 13.98
CA HIS A 45 -27.68 9.06 13.88
C HIS A 45 -28.13 9.69 15.20
N ARG A 46 -27.89 9.03 16.34
CA ARG A 46 -28.18 9.61 17.67
C ARG A 46 -27.43 10.93 17.89
N ALA A 47 -26.17 10.97 17.51
CA ALA A 47 -25.35 12.17 17.59
C ALA A 47 -25.90 13.29 16.69
N LEU A 48 -26.23 12.97 15.44
CA LEU A 48 -26.75 13.92 14.46
C LEU A 48 -28.10 14.51 14.91
N GLU A 49 -29.05 13.66 15.32
CA GLU A 49 -30.35 14.09 15.81
C GLU A 49 -30.24 15.01 17.03
N LEU A 50 -29.36 14.67 17.99
CA LEU A 50 -29.16 15.48 19.17
C LEU A 50 -28.48 16.81 18.83
N ALA A 51 -27.43 16.79 17.99
CA ALA A 51 -26.73 17.98 17.56
C ALA A 51 -27.66 18.97 16.84
N GLN A 52 -28.54 18.48 15.96
CA GLN A 52 -29.55 19.30 15.28
C GLN A 52 -30.56 19.91 16.25
N LYS A 53 -31.06 19.15 17.23
CA LYS A 53 -31.98 19.66 18.26
C LYS A 53 -31.34 20.76 19.12
N LEU A 54 -30.05 20.64 19.39
CA LEU A 54 -29.28 21.61 20.18
C LEU A 54 -28.75 22.78 19.35
N GLY A 55 -28.80 22.71 18.02
CA GLY A 55 -28.13 23.68 17.15
C GLY A 55 -26.59 23.67 17.27
N HIS A 56 -26.00 22.52 17.63
CA HIS A 56 -24.57 22.40 17.89
C HIS A 56 -23.79 21.96 16.63
N LEU A 57 -23.30 22.95 15.87
CA LEU A 57 -22.72 22.73 14.53
C LEU A 57 -21.52 21.76 14.52
N GLU A 58 -20.59 21.87 15.47
CA GLU A 58 -19.40 21.00 15.51
C GLU A 58 -19.79 19.51 15.64
N ALA A 59 -20.73 19.21 16.54
CA ALA A 59 -21.24 17.85 16.72
C ALA A 59 -22.02 17.36 15.50
N GLN A 60 -22.75 18.26 14.82
CA GLN A 60 -23.43 17.94 13.58
C GLN A 60 -22.43 17.55 12.49
N VAL A 61 -21.40 18.39 12.25
CA VAL A 61 -20.35 18.11 11.28
C VAL A 61 -19.65 16.79 11.60
N TYR A 62 -19.30 16.55 12.86
CA TYR A 62 -18.63 15.32 13.26
C TYR A 62 -19.51 14.07 13.02
N ALA A 63 -20.79 14.12 13.38
CA ALA A 63 -21.72 13.04 13.12
C ALA A 63 -21.90 12.77 11.60
N GLU A 64 -22.01 13.84 10.79
CA GLU A 64 -22.08 13.74 9.33
C GLU A 64 -20.84 13.07 8.74
N ILE A 65 -19.62 13.41 9.21
CA ILE A 65 -18.38 12.75 8.80
C ILE A 65 -18.44 11.25 9.07
N ASN A 66 -18.80 10.85 10.30
CA ASN A 66 -18.84 9.44 10.67
C ASN A 66 -19.83 8.67 9.79
N LEU A 67 -21.04 9.21 9.59
CA LEU A 67 -22.06 8.58 8.77
C LEU A 67 -21.65 8.47 7.30
N ALA A 68 -21.03 9.51 6.74
CA ALA A 68 -20.48 9.47 5.39
C ALA A 68 -19.39 8.40 5.25
N VAL A 69 -18.49 8.26 6.23
CA VAL A 69 -17.46 7.20 6.23
C VAL A 69 -18.09 5.80 6.31
N VAL A 70 -19.12 5.61 7.13
CA VAL A 70 -19.88 4.34 7.21
C VAL A 70 -20.54 4.00 5.88
N ASP A 71 -21.10 4.97 5.18
CA ASP A 71 -21.70 4.77 3.86
C ASP A 71 -20.65 4.42 2.80
N TYR A 72 -19.47 5.03 2.87
CA TYR A 72 -18.33 4.65 2.02
C TYR A 72 -17.93 3.19 2.26
N LEU A 73 -17.85 2.78 3.53
CA LEU A 73 -17.50 1.41 3.92
C LEU A 73 -18.46 0.36 3.37
N THR A 74 -19.76 0.68 3.32
CA THR A 74 -20.79 -0.26 2.86
C THR A 74 -20.92 -0.28 1.34
N THR A 75 -20.80 0.87 0.69
CA THR A 75 -21.18 1.02 -0.73
C THR A 75 -19.99 1.13 -1.69
N GLY A 76 -18.82 1.53 -1.21
CA GLY A 76 -17.66 1.86 -2.05
C GLY A 76 -17.93 2.96 -3.09
N SER A 77 -19.01 3.74 -2.92
CA SER A 77 -19.55 4.59 -3.98
C SER A 77 -18.77 5.91 -4.14
N PRO A 78 -18.52 6.36 -5.38
CA PRO A 78 -18.00 7.70 -5.67
C PRO A 78 -18.88 8.84 -5.13
N GLY A 79 -20.18 8.60 -4.94
CA GLY A 79 -21.12 9.61 -4.43
C GLY A 79 -20.78 10.09 -3.01
N THR A 80 -20.10 9.26 -2.22
CA THR A 80 -19.69 9.59 -0.87
C THR A 80 -18.53 10.60 -0.82
N ALA A 81 -17.69 10.65 -1.86
CA ALA A 81 -16.61 11.64 -1.92
C ALA A 81 -17.15 13.07 -2.04
N ALA A 82 -18.17 13.28 -2.88
CA ALA A 82 -18.82 14.58 -3.04
C ALA A 82 -19.51 15.05 -1.75
N GLU A 83 -20.09 14.12 -0.97
CA GLU A 83 -20.68 14.45 0.33
C GLU A 83 -19.61 14.82 1.35
N LEU A 84 -18.50 14.08 1.41
CA LEU A 84 -17.35 14.44 2.24
C LEU A 84 -16.79 15.81 1.86
N GLU A 85 -16.63 16.13 0.57
CA GLU A 85 -16.22 17.47 0.10
C GLU A 85 -17.19 18.57 0.54
N ARG A 86 -18.51 18.30 0.53
CA ARG A 86 -19.51 19.24 1.06
C ARG A 86 -19.30 19.48 2.55
N ILE A 87 -19.12 18.41 3.33
CA ILE A 87 -18.89 18.48 4.78
C ILE A 87 -17.57 19.23 5.08
N GLN A 88 -16.51 18.98 4.31
CA GLN A 88 -15.23 19.68 4.42
C GLN A 88 -15.40 21.19 4.25
N ARG A 89 -16.11 21.64 3.20
CA ARG A 89 -16.38 23.07 2.97
C ARG A 89 -17.12 23.70 4.13
N VAL A 90 -18.17 23.05 4.64
CA VAL A 90 -18.93 23.53 5.80
C VAL A 90 -18.01 23.66 7.02
N ALA A 91 -17.15 22.68 7.28
CA ALA A 91 -16.19 22.74 8.39
C ALA A 91 -15.23 23.93 8.23
N GLN A 92 -14.65 24.14 7.04
CA GLN A 92 -13.72 25.23 6.76
C GLN A 92 -14.37 26.62 6.89
N GLU A 93 -15.57 26.80 6.33
CA GLU A 93 -16.32 28.07 6.39
C GLU A 93 -16.67 28.48 7.83
N ASN A 94 -16.70 27.52 8.76
CA ASN A 94 -17.03 27.74 10.16
C ASN A 94 -15.82 27.61 11.11
N GLY A 95 -14.59 27.55 10.58
CA GLY A 95 -13.36 27.48 11.40
C GLY A 95 -13.15 26.17 12.15
N LEU A 96 -13.81 25.08 11.73
CA LEU A 96 -13.69 23.74 12.30
C LEU A 96 -12.56 22.96 11.62
N ASP A 97 -11.34 23.51 11.66
CA ASP A 97 -10.18 23.01 10.91
C ASP A 97 -9.84 21.55 11.22
N GLU A 98 -10.00 21.14 12.48
CA GLU A 98 -9.77 19.76 12.92
C GLU A 98 -10.70 18.77 12.20
N HIS A 99 -11.95 19.15 11.99
CA HIS A 99 -12.93 18.33 11.26
C HIS A 99 -12.70 18.39 9.75
N ALA A 100 -12.29 19.54 9.20
CA ALA A 100 -11.87 19.63 7.80
C ALA A 100 -10.67 18.71 7.49
N GLY A 101 -9.65 18.72 8.35
CA GLY A 101 -8.50 17.82 8.26
C GLY A 101 -8.90 16.34 8.38
N ARG A 102 -9.84 16.02 9.28
CA ARG A 102 -10.38 14.66 9.41
C ARG A 102 -11.07 14.17 8.14
N VAL A 103 -11.82 15.04 7.45
CA VAL A 103 -12.45 14.68 6.17
C VAL A 103 -11.39 14.37 5.11
N LEU A 104 -10.33 15.17 5.01
CA LEU A 104 -9.22 14.93 4.08
C LEU A 104 -8.52 13.59 4.35
N VAL A 105 -8.34 13.23 5.62
CA VAL A 105 -7.86 11.90 6.01
C VAL A 105 -8.86 10.82 5.59
N ALA A 106 -10.16 10.99 5.84
CA ALA A 106 -11.19 10.02 5.47
C ALA A 106 -11.22 9.74 3.96
N LEU A 107 -11.02 10.76 3.13
CA LEU A 107 -10.95 10.66 1.66
C LEU A 107 -9.73 9.88 1.15
N THR A 108 -8.68 9.72 1.96
CA THR A 108 -7.43 9.05 1.58
C THR A 108 -7.21 7.72 2.29
N TRP A 109 -7.69 7.58 3.53
CA TRP A 109 -7.43 6.45 4.43
C TRP A 109 -7.78 5.09 3.83
N TRP A 110 -8.92 5.00 3.15
CA TRP A 110 -9.44 3.73 2.65
C TRP A 110 -8.83 3.28 1.32
N SER A 111 -8.12 4.18 0.63
CA SER A 111 -7.61 3.93 -0.71
C SER A 111 -6.67 2.72 -0.83
N PRO A 112 -5.79 2.41 0.15
CA PRO A 112 -4.96 1.21 0.05
C PRO A 112 -5.74 -0.09 0.23
N ARG A 113 -6.89 -0.06 0.93
CA ARG A 113 -7.70 -1.26 1.21
C ARG A 113 -8.62 -1.61 0.03
N PHE A 114 -9.30 -0.61 -0.54
CA PHE A 114 -10.20 -0.79 -1.70
C PHE A 114 -9.51 -0.59 -3.05
N LYS A 115 -8.21 -0.29 -3.04
CA LYS A 115 -7.41 -0.04 -4.25
C LYS A 115 -7.94 1.16 -5.07
N SER A 116 -8.52 2.16 -4.41
CA SER A 116 -9.10 3.39 -4.99
C SER A 116 -8.09 4.54 -5.05
N TYR A 117 -6.98 4.24 -5.69
CA TYR A 117 -5.76 5.05 -5.80
C TYR A 117 -5.94 6.41 -6.47
N GLU A 118 -6.57 6.44 -7.64
CA GLU A 118 -6.79 7.66 -8.42
C GLU A 118 -7.75 8.62 -7.73
N LEU A 119 -8.58 8.12 -6.79
CA LEU A 119 -9.42 8.96 -5.96
C LEU A 119 -8.57 9.66 -4.89
N ALA A 120 -7.75 8.91 -4.14
CA ALA A 120 -6.92 9.49 -3.08
C ALA A 120 -5.85 10.46 -3.60
N ASP A 121 -5.31 10.22 -4.81
CA ASP A 121 -4.31 11.11 -5.42
C ASP A 121 -4.82 12.55 -5.59
N ARG A 122 -6.14 12.77 -5.66
CA ARG A 122 -6.76 14.11 -5.76
C ARG A 122 -6.64 14.92 -4.48
N TYR A 123 -6.50 14.26 -3.33
CA TYR A 123 -6.60 14.90 -2.02
C TYR A 123 -5.28 14.95 -1.26
N TYR A 124 -4.24 14.22 -1.69
CA TYR A 124 -2.96 14.21 -0.95
C TYR A 124 -2.26 15.57 -0.95
N GLU A 125 -2.20 16.27 -2.07
CA GLU A 125 -1.48 17.55 -2.14
C GLU A 125 -2.18 18.63 -1.31
N GLU A 126 -3.47 18.87 -1.57
CA GLU A 126 -4.32 19.78 -0.80
C GLU A 126 -4.31 19.43 0.69
N GLY A 127 -4.50 18.15 1.03
CA GLY A 127 -4.62 17.74 2.42
C GLY A 127 -3.33 17.88 3.23
N LEU A 128 -2.17 17.62 2.60
CA LEU A 128 -0.87 17.82 3.23
C LEU A 128 -0.55 19.30 3.42
N GLU A 129 -0.85 20.16 2.44
CA GLU A 129 -0.68 21.60 2.54
C GLU A 129 -1.61 22.19 3.61
N PHE A 130 -2.91 21.85 3.56
CA PHE A 130 -3.90 22.27 4.55
C PHE A 130 -3.48 21.88 5.97
N SER A 131 -3.04 20.63 6.16
CA SER A 131 -2.62 20.15 7.48
C SER A 131 -1.36 20.85 7.97
N ASN A 132 -0.41 21.13 7.08
CA ASN A 132 0.81 21.86 7.41
C ASN A 132 0.51 23.30 7.85
N ASP A 133 -0.30 24.02 7.07
CA ASP A 133 -0.61 25.43 7.31
C ASP A 133 -1.41 25.67 8.59
N ARG A 134 -2.17 24.66 9.04
CA ARG A 134 -2.98 24.71 10.27
C ARG A 134 -2.36 23.98 11.46
N GLY A 135 -1.14 23.44 11.32
CA GLY A 135 -0.46 22.72 12.39
C GLY A 135 -1.15 21.41 12.80
N LEU A 136 -1.85 20.77 11.85
CA LEU A 136 -2.57 19.51 12.04
C LEU A 136 -1.67 18.30 11.77
N ASP A 137 -0.56 18.20 12.50
CA ASP A 137 0.49 17.20 12.25
C ASP A 137 0.00 15.76 12.34
N LEU A 138 -0.99 15.48 13.19
CA LEU A 138 -1.61 14.15 13.26
C LEU A 138 -2.22 13.76 11.91
N TRP A 139 -3.04 14.62 11.31
CA TRP A 139 -3.68 14.38 10.01
C TRP A 139 -2.67 14.28 8.88
N ARG A 140 -1.63 15.12 8.92
CA ARG A 140 -0.48 15.02 8.03
C ARG A 140 0.18 13.64 8.11
N HIS A 141 0.40 13.09 9.31
CA HIS A 141 0.99 11.76 9.48
C HIS A 141 0.11 10.64 8.95
N TYR A 142 -1.21 10.70 9.16
CA TYR A 142 -2.14 9.77 8.56
C TYR A 142 -2.03 9.77 7.03
N MET A 143 -2.10 10.94 6.39
CA MET A 143 -2.01 11.06 4.93
C MET A 143 -0.67 10.55 4.38
N LEU A 144 0.46 10.88 5.04
CA LEU A 144 1.77 10.37 4.63
C LEU A 144 1.85 8.84 4.71
N ALA A 145 1.32 8.24 5.78
CA ALA A 145 1.34 6.78 5.96
C ALA A 145 0.47 6.07 4.91
N TYR A 146 -0.74 6.57 4.63
CA TYR A 146 -1.61 5.98 3.61
C TYR A 146 -1.05 6.18 2.21
N ARG A 147 -0.46 7.35 1.93
CA ARG A 147 0.27 7.58 0.67
C ARG A 147 1.43 6.61 0.53
N ALA A 148 2.23 6.39 1.58
CA ALA A 148 3.33 5.43 1.56
C ALA A 148 2.83 4.02 1.18
N ARG A 149 1.69 3.59 1.72
CA ARG A 149 1.09 2.28 1.38
C ARG A 149 0.56 2.25 -0.06
N CYS A 150 -0.08 3.32 -0.51
CA CYS A 150 -0.49 3.52 -1.89
C CYS A 150 0.69 3.42 -2.89
N GLU A 151 1.83 3.99 -2.55
CA GLU A 151 3.06 3.96 -3.35
C GLU A 151 3.70 2.56 -3.37
N LEU A 152 3.65 1.84 -2.24
CA LEU A 152 4.10 0.45 -2.12
C LEU A 152 3.37 -0.45 -3.12
N ASP A 153 2.03 -0.40 -3.11
CA ASP A 153 1.18 -1.23 -3.95
C ASP A 153 1.40 -0.94 -5.45
N ARG A 154 1.64 0.34 -5.80
CA ARG A 154 1.96 0.75 -7.17
C ARG A 154 3.39 0.45 -7.63
N GLY A 155 4.20 -0.18 -6.79
CA GLY A 155 5.58 -0.54 -7.11
C GLY A 155 6.59 0.61 -7.02
N ARG A 156 6.19 1.77 -6.46
CA ARG A 156 7.03 2.98 -6.31
C ARG A 156 7.74 2.96 -4.94
N TRP A 157 8.56 1.93 -4.73
CA TRP A 157 9.08 1.58 -3.40
C TRP A 157 10.04 2.59 -2.77
N ASP A 158 10.78 3.36 -3.57
CA ASP A 158 11.63 4.42 -3.02
C ASP A 158 10.80 5.56 -2.42
N GLU A 159 9.73 5.96 -3.11
CA GLU A 159 8.81 6.99 -2.61
C GLU A 159 8.02 6.48 -1.40
N ALA A 160 7.55 5.23 -1.45
CA ALA A 160 6.91 4.57 -0.32
C ALA A 160 7.78 4.59 0.94
N THR A 161 9.08 4.27 0.77
CA THR A 161 10.05 4.27 1.88
C THR A 161 10.28 5.68 2.41
N ARG A 162 10.48 6.67 1.53
CA ARG A 162 10.70 8.07 1.91
C ARG A 162 9.55 8.61 2.75
N LEU A 163 8.30 8.36 2.33
CA LEU A 163 7.10 8.79 3.06
C LEU A 163 6.96 8.08 4.41
N ALA A 164 7.21 6.76 4.45
CA ALA A 164 7.17 5.99 5.69
C ALA A 164 8.22 6.48 6.71
N GLU A 165 9.43 6.79 6.27
CA GLU A 165 10.51 7.29 7.14
C GLU A 165 10.18 8.65 7.77
N MET A 166 9.41 9.51 7.08
CA MET A 166 8.94 10.77 7.65
C MET A 166 8.01 10.53 8.86
N VAL A 167 7.14 9.51 8.80
CA VAL A 167 6.21 9.17 9.88
C VAL A 167 6.91 8.46 11.04
N ILE A 168 7.89 7.60 10.76
CA ILE A 168 8.61 6.83 11.79
C ILE A 168 9.50 7.73 12.65
N ARG A 169 10.07 8.80 12.06
CA ARG A 169 11.01 9.71 12.74
C ARG A 169 10.37 10.46 13.90
N ASP A 170 9.10 10.83 13.78
CA ASP A 170 8.37 11.61 14.77
C ASP A 170 6.97 11.01 15.00
N PRO A 171 6.83 9.94 15.79
CA PRO A 171 5.56 9.25 15.95
C PRO A 171 4.55 10.05 16.79
N LEU A 172 3.39 10.33 16.21
CA LEU A 172 2.28 11.00 16.91
C LEU A 172 1.12 10.07 17.27
N SER A 173 0.96 8.97 16.54
CA SER A 173 -0.12 7.99 16.76
C SER A 173 0.37 6.58 16.36
N PRO A 174 -0.11 5.52 17.04
CA PRO A 174 0.20 4.15 16.66
C PRO A 174 -0.22 3.78 15.24
N VAL A 175 -1.37 4.27 14.74
CA VAL A 175 -1.92 3.81 13.45
C VAL A 175 -1.03 4.20 12.26
N PRO A 176 -0.66 5.49 12.05
CA PRO A 176 0.26 5.85 10.98
C PRO A 176 1.63 5.17 11.10
N ARG A 177 2.12 5.00 12.35
CA ARG A 177 3.40 4.34 12.62
C ARG A 177 3.38 2.87 12.21
N ILE A 178 2.31 2.12 12.55
CA ILE A 178 2.13 0.72 12.13
C ILE A 178 2.19 0.61 10.61
N VAL A 179 1.43 1.46 9.90
CA VAL A 179 1.41 1.44 8.42
C VAL A 179 2.79 1.75 7.83
N ALA A 180 3.48 2.76 8.36
CA ALA A 180 4.82 3.13 7.90
C ALA A 180 5.86 2.02 8.16
N LEU A 181 5.83 1.40 9.34
CA LEU A 181 6.68 0.26 9.68
C LEU A 181 6.43 -0.94 8.77
N VAL A 182 5.16 -1.23 8.48
CA VAL A 182 4.77 -2.27 7.52
C VAL A 182 5.31 -1.99 6.12
N VAL A 183 5.17 -0.75 5.62
CA VAL A 183 5.73 -0.35 4.32
C VAL A 183 7.24 -0.55 4.30
N LEU A 184 7.95 -0.06 5.31
CA LEU A 184 9.41 -0.19 5.41
C LEU A 184 9.85 -1.66 5.45
N GLY A 185 9.17 -2.49 6.26
CA GLY A 185 9.43 -3.92 6.36
C GLY A 185 9.19 -4.65 5.04
N LEU A 186 8.04 -4.40 4.39
CA LEU A 186 7.71 -5.02 3.11
C LEU A 186 8.64 -4.61 1.98
N VAL A 187 8.99 -3.33 1.84
CA VAL A 187 9.95 -2.90 0.81
C VAL A 187 11.29 -3.63 0.99
N ARG A 188 11.80 -3.71 2.22
CA ARG A 188 13.05 -4.44 2.52
C ARG A 188 12.91 -5.93 2.21
N ALA A 189 11.81 -6.57 2.62
CA ALA A 189 11.55 -7.98 2.34
C ALA A 189 11.47 -8.25 0.83
N ARG A 190 10.67 -7.46 0.09
CA ARG A 190 10.51 -7.55 -1.36
C ARG A 190 11.83 -7.33 -2.08
N ARG A 191 12.65 -6.37 -1.65
CA ARG A 191 14.00 -6.15 -2.18
C ARG A 191 14.98 -7.25 -1.78
N GLY A 192 14.74 -7.99 -0.70
CA GLY A 192 15.72 -8.91 -0.12
C GLY A 192 16.87 -8.19 0.63
N ASP A 193 16.58 -7.00 1.15
CA ASP A 193 17.50 -6.25 2.01
C ASP A 193 17.40 -6.78 3.45
N PRO A 194 18.48 -6.75 4.24
CA PRO A 194 18.45 -7.24 5.62
C PRO A 194 17.57 -6.37 6.53
N GLY A 195 17.15 -6.92 7.68
CA GLY A 195 16.46 -6.14 8.73
C GLY A 195 15.02 -5.75 8.38
N PHE A 196 14.30 -6.61 7.65
CA PHE A 196 12.87 -6.43 7.38
C PHE A 196 11.96 -6.92 8.52
N TRP A 197 12.38 -7.89 9.33
CA TRP A 197 11.59 -8.37 10.48
C TRP A 197 11.43 -7.34 11.61
N PRO A 198 12.48 -6.63 12.07
CA PRO A 198 12.34 -5.68 13.18
C PRO A 198 11.20 -4.66 13.04
N PRO A 199 11.02 -3.95 11.90
CA PRO A 199 9.86 -3.06 11.76
C PRO A 199 8.52 -3.82 11.71
N LEU A 200 8.47 -5.05 11.17
CA LEU A 200 7.25 -5.86 11.17
C LEU A 200 6.89 -6.42 12.55
N ASP A 201 7.89 -6.68 13.39
CA ASP A 201 7.69 -7.11 14.78
C ASP A 201 7.21 -5.94 15.64
N GLU A 202 7.83 -4.77 15.52
CA GLU A 202 7.36 -3.55 16.20
C GLU A 202 5.93 -3.19 15.79
N ALA A 203 5.60 -3.26 14.49
CA ALA A 203 4.24 -3.03 14.01
C ALA A 203 3.25 -4.05 14.62
N ALA A 204 3.65 -5.30 14.79
CA ALA A 204 2.83 -6.34 15.40
C ALA A 204 2.59 -6.08 16.89
N GLU A 205 3.62 -5.66 17.63
CA GLU A 205 3.50 -5.28 19.05
C GLU A 205 2.54 -4.09 19.24
N LEU A 206 2.63 -3.07 18.39
CA LEU A 206 1.73 -1.92 18.41
C LEU A 206 0.28 -2.28 18.03
N ALA A 207 0.09 -3.26 17.15
CA ALA A 207 -1.24 -3.73 16.75
C ALA A 207 -1.88 -4.69 17.77
N ALA A 208 -1.07 -5.41 18.55
CA ALA A 208 -1.49 -6.49 19.45
C ALA A 208 -2.59 -6.14 20.48
N PRO A 209 -2.68 -4.92 21.03
CA PRO A 209 -3.73 -4.58 22.00
C PRO A 209 -5.12 -4.30 21.39
N SER A 210 -5.23 -4.16 20.07
CA SER A 210 -6.45 -3.70 19.40
C SER A 210 -7.09 -4.79 18.55
N ASN A 211 -8.41 -4.78 18.40
CA ASN A 211 -9.14 -5.61 17.42
C ASN A 211 -9.56 -4.81 16.17
N GLU A 212 -8.96 -3.66 15.94
CA GLU A 212 -9.22 -2.83 14.76
C GLU A 212 -8.47 -3.37 13.54
N LEU A 213 -9.20 -3.62 12.45
CA LEU A 213 -8.61 -4.12 11.20
C LEU A 213 -7.57 -3.16 10.63
N GLN A 214 -7.75 -1.84 10.77
CA GLN A 214 -6.77 -0.85 10.32
C GLN A 214 -5.37 -1.00 10.94
N ARG A 215 -5.26 -1.68 12.09
CA ARG A 215 -3.98 -2.01 12.74
C ARG A 215 -3.51 -3.42 12.40
N ARG A 216 -4.45 -4.38 12.42
CA ARG A 216 -4.15 -5.82 12.29
C ARG A 216 -3.86 -6.25 10.86
N GLU A 217 -4.66 -5.80 9.91
CA GLU A 217 -4.59 -6.18 8.50
C GLU A 217 -3.23 -5.91 7.85
N PRO A 218 -2.67 -4.68 7.92
CA PRO A 218 -1.39 -4.39 7.28
C PRO A 218 -0.27 -5.29 7.80
N VAL A 219 -0.29 -5.60 9.10
CA VAL A 219 0.71 -6.46 9.75
C VAL A 219 0.56 -7.91 9.30
N ALA A 220 -0.65 -8.47 9.34
CA ALA A 220 -0.90 -9.86 8.98
C ALA A 220 -0.52 -10.15 7.52
N THR A 221 -0.92 -9.27 6.59
CA THR A 221 -0.57 -9.36 5.16
C THR A 221 0.95 -9.28 4.97
N ALA A 222 1.60 -8.30 5.61
CA ALA A 222 3.04 -8.11 5.48
C ALA A 222 3.86 -9.30 5.98
N ARG A 223 3.45 -9.86 7.12
CA ARG A 223 4.10 -11.04 7.71
C ARG A 223 3.85 -12.29 6.86
N ALA A 224 2.64 -12.48 6.33
CA ALA A 224 2.34 -13.58 5.42
C ALA A 224 3.24 -13.55 4.17
N GLU A 225 3.40 -12.37 3.57
CA GLU A 225 4.29 -12.20 2.43
C GLU A 225 5.76 -12.44 2.81
N ALA A 226 6.24 -11.86 3.91
CA ALA A 226 7.61 -12.05 4.38
C ALA A 226 7.94 -13.54 4.64
N LEU A 227 7.01 -14.27 5.25
CA LEU A 227 7.13 -15.73 5.47
C LEU A 227 7.22 -16.49 4.14
N TRP A 228 6.41 -16.15 3.15
CA TRP A 228 6.50 -16.74 1.82
C TRP A 228 7.87 -16.45 1.16
N LEU A 229 8.34 -15.20 1.23
CA LEU A 229 9.64 -14.81 0.65
C LEU A 229 10.82 -15.56 1.31
N GLU A 230 10.70 -15.94 2.57
CA GLU A 230 11.66 -16.78 3.30
C GLU A 230 11.48 -18.31 3.06
N GLY A 231 10.43 -18.74 2.37
CA GLY A 231 10.10 -20.17 2.21
C GLY A 231 9.60 -20.83 3.50
N ARG A 232 8.88 -20.05 4.31
CA ARG A 232 8.27 -20.45 5.60
C ARG A 232 6.74 -20.43 5.51
N GLU A 233 6.19 -20.89 4.39
CA GLU A 233 4.75 -20.83 4.09
C GLU A 233 3.90 -21.52 5.17
N GLY A 234 4.43 -22.54 5.85
CA GLY A 234 3.75 -23.24 6.95
C GLY A 234 3.41 -22.37 8.18
N ALA A 235 4.01 -21.18 8.32
CA ALA A 235 3.71 -20.24 9.41
C ALA A 235 2.70 -19.14 9.01
N ILE A 236 2.30 -19.07 7.74
CA ILE A 236 1.30 -18.10 7.25
C ILE A 236 -0.07 -18.27 7.94
N PRO A 237 -0.56 -19.50 8.21
CA PRO A 237 -1.84 -19.68 8.91
C PRO A 237 -1.88 -18.96 10.26
N ASP A 238 -0.83 -19.08 11.07
CA ASP A 238 -0.75 -18.44 12.39
C ASP A 238 -0.67 -16.91 12.28
N ALA A 239 0.05 -16.40 11.27
CA ALA A 239 0.17 -14.97 11.03
C ALA A 239 -1.14 -14.32 10.54
N THR A 240 -2.03 -15.10 9.92
CA THR A 240 -3.27 -14.59 9.30
C THR A 240 -4.52 -14.87 10.12
N ALA A 241 -4.57 -15.96 10.90
CA ALA A 241 -5.79 -16.43 11.55
C ALA A 241 -6.51 -15.38 12.43
N PRO A 242 -5.84 -14.66 13.35
CA PRO A 242 -6.53 -13.68 14.21
C PRO A 242 -7.19 -12.55 13.40
N THR A 243 -6.51 -12.09 12.35
CA THR A 243 -7.01 -11.01 11.50
C THR A 243 -8.12 -11.51 10.58
N PHE A 244 -8.02 -12.76 10.10
CA PHE A 244 -9.05 -13.37 9.28
C PHE A 244 -10.36 -13.54 10.04
N GLU A 245 -10.32 -13.96 11.31
CA GLU A 245 -11.50 -14.04 12.18
C GLU A 245 -12.19 -12.69 12.37
N ILE A 246 -11.42 -11.63 12.66
CA ILE A 246 -11.96 -10.26 12.76
C ILE A 246 -12.58 -9.85 11.43
N ALA A 247 -11.90 -10.10 10.31
CA ALA A 247 -12.38 -9.73 8.98
C ALA A 247 -13.69 -10.42 8.62
N LEU A 248 -13.85 -11.70 8.95
CA LEU A 248 -15.10 -12.46 8.78
C LEU A 248 -16.24 -11.86 9.61
N HIS A 249 -15.97 -11.55 10.88
CA HIS A 249 -16.97 -10.95 11.76
C HIS A 249 -17.42 -9.57 11.27
N ARG A 250 -16.49 -8.76 10.75
CA ARG A 250 -16.74 -7.41 10.21
C ARG A 250 -17.18 -7.39 8.75
N ARG A 251 -17.27 -8.56 8.09
CA ARG A 251 -17.57 -8.67 6.64
C ARG A 251 -16.66 -7.78 5.78
N ALA A 252 -15.38 -7.70 6.14
CA ALA A 252 -14.40 -6.88 5.47
C ALA A 252 -13.85 -7.59 4.21
N ASN A 253 -14.65 -7.62 3.14
CA ASN A 253 -14.45 -8.48 1.97
C ASN A 253 -13.06 -8.41 1.31
N TRP A 254 -12.44 -7.22 1.25
CA TRP A 254 -11.07 -7.07 0.75
C TRP A 254 -10.03 -7.76 1.62
N VAL A 255 -10.17 -7.64 2.94
CA VAL A 255 -9.29 -8.30 3.91
C VAL A 255 -9.54 -9.81 3.90
N ILE A 256 -10.80 -10.24 3.84
CA ILE A 256 -11.18 -11.65 3.71
C ILE A 256 -10.51 -12.27 2.47
N GLY A 257 -10.62 -11.63 1.30
CA GLY A 257 -10.02 -12.12 0.05
C GLY A 257 -8.50 -12.22 0.11
N GLU A 258 -7.84 -11.21 0.69
CA GLU A 258 -6.38 -11.20 0.84
C GLU A 258 -5.89 -12.32 1.77
N MET A 259 -6.49 -12.45 2.95
CA MET A 259 -6.15 -13.48 3.92
C MET A 259 -6.42 -14.88 3.34
N ALA A 260 -7.56 -15.07 2.66
CA ALA A 260 -7.88 -16.34 2.00
C ALA A 260 -6.85 -16.70 0.93
N CYS A 261 -6.40 -15.74 0.12
CA CYS A 261 -5.35 -15.98 -0.87
C CYS A 261 -4.02 -16.38 -0.22
N TRP A 262 -3.59 -15.70 0.85
CA TRP A 262 -2.37 -16.09 1.57
C TRP A 262 -2.48 -17.48 2.20
N ARG A 263 -3.62 -17.80 2.80
CA ARG A 263 -3.91 -19.13 3.37
C ARG A 263 -3.94 -20.22 2.30
N LEU A 264 -4.52 -19.95 1.12
CA LEU A 264 -4.48 -20.86 -0.03
C LEU A 264 -3.05 -21.15 -0.48
N ARG A 265 -2.20 -20.12 -0.54
CA ARG A 265 -0.77 -20.26 -0.89
C ARG A 265 0.01 -21.10 0.13
N ALA A 266 -0.47 -21.16 1.38
CA ALA A 266 0.04 -22.02 2.44
C ALA A 266 -0.59 -23.43 2.48
N GLY A 267 -1.47 -23.75 1.52
CA GLY A 267 -2.12 -25.06 1.42
C GLY A 267 -3.44 -25.19 2.18
N ILE A 268 -3.97 -24.11 2.76
CA ILE A 268 -5.30 -24.11 3.39
C ILE A 268 -6.35 -23.74 2.35
N SER A 269 -7.18 -24.71 1.98
CA SER A 269 -8.25 -24.53 0.99
C SER A 269 -9.61 -24.43 1.66
N GLU A 270 -9.89 -23.27 2.26
CA GLU A 270 -11.19 -22.92 2.85
C GLU A 270 -11.82 -21.79 2.01
N PRO A 271 -12.96 -22.00 1.36
CA PRO A 271 -13.60 -20.94 0.58
C PRO A 271 -14.12 -19.84 1.52
N PRO A 272 -13.76 -18.56 1.29
CA PRO A 272 -14.31 -17.45 2.05
C PRO A 272 -15.79 -17.21 1.71
N PRO A 273 -16.55 -16.50 2.57
CA PRO A 273 -17.90 -16.07 2.24
C PRO A 273 -17.93 -15.04 1.11
N ASP A 274 -19.00 -15.07 0.31
CA ASP A 274 -19.26 -14.07 -0.72
C ASP A 274 -19.78 -12.74 -0.14
N PRO A 275 -19.55 -11.60 -0.83
CA PRO A 275 -18.78 -11.46 -2.06
C PRO A 275 -17.27 -11.28 -1.81
N VAL A 276 -16.44 -11.89 -2.65
CA VAL A 276 -14.99 -11.66 -2.67
C VAL A 276 -14.64 -10.67 -3.79
N PRO A 277 -13.76 -9.66 -3.55
CA PRO A 277 -13.35 -8.74 -4.61
C PRO A 277 -12.67 -9.45 -5.79
N GLU A 278 -12.93 -8.96 -7.01
CA GLU A 278 -12.60 -9.62 -8.29
C GLU A 278 -11.17 -10.21 -8.34
N PRO A 279 -10.08 -9.46 -8.06
CA PRO A 279 -8.73 -10.01 -8.21
C PRO A 279 -8.50 -11.24 -7.31
N TYR A 280 -8.99 -11.20 -6.08
CA TYR A 280 -8.88 -12.31 -5.13
C TYR A 280 -9.79 -13.48 -5.51
N ALA A 281 -11.02 -13.21 -5.95
CA ALA A 281 -11.93 -14.25 -6.43
C ALA A 281 -11.30 -15.06 -7.58
N LEU A 282 -10.73 -14.36 -8.57
CA LEU A 282 -10.01 -14.97 -9.69
C LEU A 282 -8.80 -15.79 -9.24
N GLU A 283 -8.07 -15.34 -8.21
CA GLU A 283 -6.96 -16.11 -7.64
C GLU A 283 -7.40 -17.38 -6.92
N LEU A 284 -8.51 -17.32 -6.17
CA LEU A 284 -9.07 -18.46 -5.46
C LEU A 284 -9.64 -19.51 -6.42
N GLU A 285 -10.21 -19.06 -7.56
CA GLU A 285 -10.66 -19.91 -8.66
C GLU A 285 -9.50 -20.50 -9.50
N GLY A 286 -8.26 -20.05 -9.26
CA GLY A 286 -7.08 -20.49 -10.02
C GLY A 286 -6.91 -19.81 -11.39
N ARG A 287 -7.69 -18.78 -11.70
CA ARG A 287 -7.64 -18.00 -12.96
C ARG A 287 -6.52 -16.94 -12.90
N ARG A 288 -5.27 -17.41 -12.85
CA ARG A 288 -4.08 -16.60 -12.55
C ARG A 288 -3.84 -15.43 -13.50
N ARG A 289 -4.04 -15.64 -14.80
CA ARG A 289 -3.86 -14.59 -15.82
C ARG A 289 -4.89 -13.48 -15.68
N GLU A 290 -6.15 -13.85 -15.50
CA GLU A 290 -7.24 -12.88 -15.33
C GLU A 290 -7.09 -12.11 -14.01
N ALA A 291 -6.68 -12.78 -12.93
CA ALA A 291 -6.33 -12.11 -11.68
C ALA A 291 -5.19 -11.11 -11.86
N SER A 292 -4.14 -11.49 -12.59
CA SER A 292 -3.03 -10.58 -12.92
C SER A 292 -3.48 -9.36 -13.71
N GLU A 293 -4.37 -9.54 -14.68
CA GLU A 293 -4.93 -8.43 -15.46
C GLU A 293 -5.80 -7.53 -14.58
N ALA A 294 -6.58 -8.09 -13.65
CA ALA A 294 -7.37 -7.33 -12.68
C ALA A 294 -6.47 -6.48 -11.76
N TRP A 295 -5.38 -7.05 -11.25
CA TRP A 295 -4.40 -6.30 -10.45
C TRP A 295 -3.71 -5.18 -11.25
N LEU A 296 -3.38 -5.41 -12.52
CA LEU A 296 -2.80 -4.37 -13.38
C LEU A 296 -3.79 -3.22 -13.63
N ARG A 297 -5.09 -3.50 -13.79
CA ARG A 297 -6.13 -2.45 -13.90
C ARG A 297 -6.20 -1.59 -12.64
N LEU A 298 -5.94 -2.17 -11.47
CA LEU A 298 -5.85 -1.47 -10.20
C LEU A 298 -4.47 -0.84 -9.94
N GLY A 299 -3.55 -0.88 -10.91
CA GLY A 299 -2.20 -0.32 -10.74
C GLY A 299 -1.34 -1.05 -9.72
N CYS A 300 -1.59 -2.34 -9.45
CA CYS A 300 -0.86 -3.17 -8.49
C CYS A 300 0.07 -4.18 -9.21
N PRO A 301 1.22 -3.75 -9.76
CA PRO A 301 2.07 -4.60 -10.60
C PRO A 301 2.74 -5.75 -9.83
N TYR A 302 2.98 -5.58 -8.53
CA TYR A 302 3.61 -6.63 -7.72
C TYR A 302 2.63 -7.77 -7.43
N GLU A 303 1.40 -7.43 -7.07
CA GLU A 303 0.29 -8.36 -6.84
C GLU A 303 -0.07 -9.10 -8.13
N ALA A 304 -0.06 -8.41 -9.27
CA ALA A 304 -0.22 -9.04 -10.59
C ALA A 304 0.86 -10.11 -10.86
N ALA A 305 2.13 -9.79 -10.58
CA ALA A 305 3.24 -10.72 -10.72
C ALA A 305 3.14 -11.89 -9.72
N ILE A 306 2.64 -11.64 -8.50
CA ILE A 306 2.29 -12.69 -7.54
C ILE A 306 1.24 -13.61 -8.14
N SER A 307 0.11 -13.14 -8.70
CA SER A 307 -0.89 -14.06 -9.23
C SER A 307 -0.31 -15.00 -10.31
N LEU A 308 0.52 -14.47 -11.22
CA LEU A 308 1.19 -15.26 -12.26
C LEU A 308 2.24 -16.24 -11.71
N ALA A 309 2.93 -15.92 -10.62
CA ALA A 309 3.94 -16.78 -10.02
C ALA A 309 3.37 -18.11 -9.48
N TRP A 310 2.05 -18.20 -9.32
CA TRP A 310 1.34 -19.40 -8.91
C TRP A 310 0.76 -20.20 -10.09
N SER A 311 0.89 -19.70 -11.32
CA SER A 311 0.49 -20.41 -12.54
C SER A 311 1.39 -21.62 -12.84
N THR A 312 0.82 -22.61 -13.53
CA THR A 312 1.56 -23.76 -14.08
C THR A 312 2.22 -23.45 -15.42
N GLU A 313 1.74 -22.42 -16.13
CA GLU A 313 2.16 -22.08 -17.49
C GLU A 313 3.52 -21.39 -17.52
N GLU A 314 4.43 -21.84 -18.41
CA GLU A 314 5.77 -21.25 -18.54
C GLU A 314 5.70 -19.76 -18.91
N ALA A 315 4.77 -19.38 -19.79
CA ALA A 315 4.61 -18.00 -20.24
C ALA A 315 4.27 -17.05 -19.07
N ASP A 316 3.36 -17.47 -18.19
CA ASP A 316 2.95 -16.71 -17.00
C ASP A 316 4.14 -16.55 -16.05
N LEU A 317 4.87 -17.64 -15.79
CA LEU A 317 6.04 -17.61 -14.91
C LEU A 317 7.17 -16.75 -15.47
N ARG A 318 7.38 -16.73 -16.79
CA ARG A 318 8.35 -15.82 -17.43
C ARG A 318 7.94 -14.35 -17.27
N GLN A 319 6.66 -14.05 -17.45
CA GLN A 319 6.12 -12.70 -17.23
C GLN A 319 6.27 -12.27 -15.76
N ALA A 320 5.90 -13.12 -14.81
CA ALA A 320 6.11 -12.89 -13.38
C ALA A 320 7.58 -12.61 -13.05
N LEU A 321 8.50 -13.43 -13.58
CA LEU A 321 9.94 -13.23 -13.38
C LEU A 321 10.42 -11.89 -13.93
N SER A 322 9.97 -11.50 -15.13
CA SER A 322 10.31 -10.21 -15.73
C SER A 322 9.84 -9.04 -14.87
N GLU A 323 8.59 -9.09 -14.39
CA GLU A 323 8.03 -8.03 -13.54
C GLU A 323 8.73 -7.95 -12.18
N PHE A 324 8.99 -9.09 -11.53
CA PHE A 324 9.77 -9.09 -10.29
C PHE A 324 11.18 -8.53 -10.49
N GLN A 325 11.85 -8.84 -11.61
CA GLN A 325 13.15 -8.25 -11.93
C GLN A 325 13.06 -6.74 -12.16
N ARG A 326 12.03 -6.26 -12.87
CA ARG A 326 11.79 -4.84 -13.13
C ARG A 326 11.56 -4.05 -11.84
N LEU A 327 10.80 -4.61 -10.90
CA LEU A 327 10.52 -4.00 -9.59
C LEU A 327 11.70 -4.11 -8.60
N GLY A 328 12.70 -4.96 -8.88
CA GLY A 328 13.78 -5.25 -7.94
C GLY A 328 13.37 -6.24 -6.83
N ALA A 329 12.31 -7.02 -7.05
CA ALA A 329 11.77 -8.03 -6.15
C ALA A 329 12.64 -9.31 -6.11
N ARG A 330 13.88 -9.21 -5.60
CA ARG A 330 14.90 -10.27 -5.74
C ARG A 330 14.46 -11.63 -5.18
N PRO A 331 13.88 -11.75 -3.97
CA PRO A 331 13.49 -13.05 -3.42
C PRO A 331 12.35 -13.69 -4.22
N ALA A 332 11.31 -12.94 -4.59
CA ALA A 332 10.22 -13.42 -5.44
C ALA A 332 10.71 -13.88 -6.82
N ALA A 333 11.58 -13.09 -7.46
CA ALA A 333 12.24 -13.48 -8.72
C ALA A 333 13.05 -14.78 -8.57
N ALA A 334 13.71 -14.99 -7.43
CA ALA A 334 14.44 -16.22 -7.14
C ALA A 334 13.51 -17.43 -6.96
N ILE A 335 12.35 -17.25 -6.29
CA ILE A 335 11.31 -18.28 -6.16
C ILE A 335 10.82 -18.73 -7.54
N VAL A 336 10.40 -17.79 -8.39
CA VAL A 336 9.91 -18.07 -9.75
C VAL A 336 11.01 -18.70 -10.62
N SER A 337 12.25 -18.19 -10.53
CA SER A 337 13.39 -18.76 -11.25
C SER A 337 13.66 -20.22 -10.87
N ARG A 338 13.52 -20.59 -9.59
CA ARG A 338 13.65 -21.98 -9.15
C ARG A 338 12.52 -22.85 -9.71
N ARG A 339 11.28 -22.35 -9.74
CA ARG A 339 10.13 -23.05 -10.32
C ARG A 339 10.31 -23.33 -11.81
N LEU A 340 10.68 -22.31 -12.59
CA LEU A 340 10.99 -22.46 -14.02
C LEU A 340 12.12 -23.48 -14.28
N ARG A 341 13.19 -23.46 -13.47
CA ARG A 341 14.27 -24.46 -13.58
C ARG A 341 13.80 -25.88 -13.29
N ARG A 342 12.92 -26.06 -12.28
CA ARG A 342 12.31 -27.37 -11.97
C ARG A 342 11.43 -27.88 -13.11
N GLN A 343 10.81 -26.99 -13.89
CA GLN A 343 10.07 -27.32 -15.11
C GLN A 343 10.99 -27.57 -16.33
N GLY A 344 12.32 -27.51 -16.18
CA GLY A 344 13.27 -27.73 -17.27
C GLY A 344 13.48 -26.53 -18.21
N VAL A 345 12.91 -25.38 -17.87
CA VAL A 345 12.97 -24.16 -18.70
C VAL A 345 14.39 -23.62 -18.77
N ARG A 346 14.86 -23.36 -20.00
CA ARG A 346 16.21 -22.80 -20.29
C ARG A 346 16.12 -21.34 -20.73
N GLY A 347 17.28 -20.67 -20.76
CA GLY A 347 17.38 -19.29 -21.26
C GLY A 347 16.65 -18.27 -20.38
N LEU A 348 16.65 -18.47 -19.05
CA LEU A 348 16.06 -17.51 -18.13
C LEU A 348 16.87 -16.21 -18.14
N PRO A 349 16.22 -15.04 -18.32
CA PRO A 349 16.89 -13.76 -18.19
C PRO A 349 17.58 -13.68 -16.83
N ARG A 350 18.90 -13.53 -16.83
CA ARG A 350 19.62 -13.16 -15.60
C ARG A 350 19.27 -11.71 -15.35
N GLY A 351 18.52 -11.43 -14.28
CA GLY A 351 18.23 -10.07 -13.85
C GLY A 351 19.51 -9.24 -13.70
N PRO A 352 19.41 -7.90 -13.67
CA PRO A 352 20.57 -7.02 -13.56
C PRO A 352 21.45 -7.44 -12.37
N ARG A 353 22.76 -7.57 -12.58
CA ARG A 353 23.69 -7.93 -11.49
C ARG A 353 23.61 -6.86 -10.39
N ALA A 354 23.81 -7.23 -9.13
CA ALA A 354 23.81 -6.28 -8.02
C ALA A 354 24.81 -5.12 -8.21
N THR A 355 25.89 -5.34 -8.98
CA THR A 355 26.85 -4.29 -9.40
C THR A 355 26.25 -3.28 -10.37
N THR A 356 25.31 -3.70 -11.22
CA THR A 356 24.56 -2.85 -12.17
C THR A 356 23.54 -1.94 -11.45
N LEU A 357 22.91 -2.43 -10.38
CA LEU A 357 21.91 -1.67 -9.60
C LEU A 357 22.53 -0.62 -8.67
N ARG A 358 23.84 -0.70 -8.38
CA ARG A 358 24.55 0.25 -7.49
C ARG A 358 25.10 1.48 -8.23
N ASN A 359 25.09 1.49 -9.56
CA ASN A 359 25.54 2.64 -10.33
C ASN A 359 24.35 3.58 -10.61
N ARG A 360 24.51 4.89 -10.41
CA ARG A 360 23.48 5.92 -10.69
C ARG A 360 22.92 5.84 -12.12
N ALA A 361 23.68 5.26 -13.05
CA ALA A 361 23.30 5.07 -14.44
C ALA A 361 22.57 3.73 -14.77
N ASN A 362 22.40 2.82 -13.79
CA ASN A 362 21.85 1.46 -14.00
C ASN A 362 22.51 0.67 -15.16
N LEU A 363 23.80 0.92 -15.41
CA LEU A 363 24.59 0.28 -16.45
C LEU A 363 25.33 -0.95 -15.92
N THR A 364 25.39 -2.00 -16.73
CA THR A 364 26.25 -3.16 -16.43
C THR A 364 27.72 -2.76 -16.42
N GLU A 365 28.59 -3.52 -15.77
CA GLU A 365 30.06 -3.28 -15.80
C GLU A 365 30.58 -3.12 -17.23
N ARG A 366 30.05 -3.94 -18.15
CA ARG A 366 30.43 -3.88 -19.56
C ARG A 366 29.92 -2.64 -20.28
N GLU A 367 28.70 -2.22 -19.97
CA GLU A 367 28.16 -0.96 -20.49
C GLU A 367 28.88 0.26 -19.90
N MET A 368 29.35 0.17 -18.65
CA MET A 368 30.16 1.21 -18.02
C MET A 368 31.54 1.32 -18.67
N GLU A 369 32.23 0.19 -18.90
CA GLU A 369 33.50 0.14 -19.63
C GLU A 369 33.36 0.72 -21.04
N ILE A 370 32.27 0.38 -21.75
CA ILE A 370 31.98 0.95 -23.07
C ILE A 370 31.67 2.44 -22.97
N LEU A 371 30.91 2.88 -21.96
CA LEU A 371 30.59 4.29 -21.73
C LEU A 371 31.84 5.12 -21.42
N GLU A 372 32.79 4.61 -20.63
CA GLU A 372 34.08 5.25 -20.38
C GLU A 372 34.90 5.41 -21.66
N LEU A 373 34.94 4.37 -22.51
CA LEU A 373 35.63 4.48 -23.80
C LEU A 373 34.95 5.47 -24.75
N VAL A 374 33.60 5.55 -24.71
CA VAL A 374 32.82 6.57 -25.41
C VAL A 374 33.16 7.98 -24.90
N ALA A 375 33.24 8.17 -23.58
CA ALA A 375 33.62 9.44 -22.97
C ALA A 375 35.04 9.87 -23.31
N ASN A 376 35.94 8.90 -23.52
CA ASN A 376 37.31 9.11 -23.99
C ASN A 376 37.41 9.30 -25.53
N GLY A 377 36.30 9.42 -26.26
CA GLY A 377 36.29 9.77 -27.68
C GLY A 377 36.56 8.62 -28.65
N HIS A 378 36.55 7.36 -28.21
CA HIS A 378 36.79 6.22 -29.09
C HIS A 378 35.60 5.98 -30.03
N THR A 379 35.86 5.55 -31.26
CA THR A 379 34.84 5.07 -32.22
C THR A 379 34.40 3.64 -31.90
N ASN A 380 33.26 3.18 -32.44
CA ASN A 380 32.78 1.81 -32.17
C ASN A 380 33.73 0.72 -32.68
N ALA A 381 34.51 1.00 -33.73
CA ALA A 381 35.59 0.12 -34.20
C ALA A 381 36.76 0.03 -33.20
N GLN A 382 37.19 1.17 -32.66
CA GLN A 382 38.26 1.21 -31.66
C GLN A 382 37.84 0.60 -30.32
N ILE A 383 36.57 0.79 -29.93
CA ILE A 383 36.00 0.15 -28.74
C ILE A 383 35.96 -1.36 -28.96
N ALA A 384 35.43 -1.82 -30.10
CA ALA A 384 35.33 -3.23 -30.46
C ALA A 384 36.69 -3.94 -30.37
N GLU A 385 37.75 -3.30 -30.86
CA GLU A 385 39.13 -3.80 -30.75
C GLU A 385 39.60 -3.88 -29.29
N ARG A 386 39.43 -2.80 -28.52
CA ARG A 386 39.89 -2.72 -27.11
C ARG A 386 39.19 -3.70 -26.20
N VAL A 387 37.92 -3.97 -26.47
CA VAL A 387 37.10 -4.84 -25.62
C VAL A 387 36.92 -6.24 -26.22
N PHE A 388 37.58 -6.56 -27.33
CA PHE A 388 37.49 -7.86 -28.02
C PHE A 388 36.04 -8.26 -28.41
N LEU A 389 35.28 -7.34 -29.01
CA LEU A 389 33.92 -7.57 -29.51
C LEU A 389 33.79 -7.20 -30.99
N SER A 390 32.68 -7.58 -31.64
CA SER A 390 32.36 -7.07 -32.98
C SER A 390 31.86 -5.62 -32.91
N THR A 391 32.09 -4.84 -33.97
CA THR A 391 31.55 -3.48 -34.12
C THR A 391 30.04 -3.44 -33.93
N LYS A 392 29.32 -4.40 -34.51
CA LYS A 392 27.86 -4.54 -34.38
C LYS A 392 27.43 -4.77 -32.93
N THR A 393 28.20 -5.54 -32.16
CA THR A 393 27.93 -5.76 -30.74
C THR A 393 28.12 -4.47 -29.94
N VAL A 394 29.16 -3.69 -30.26
CA VAL A 394 29.38 -2.37 -29.65
C VAL A 394 28.27 -1.39 -30.02
N ASP A 395 27.78 -1.39 -31.27
CA ASP A 395 26.64 -0.55 -31.69
C ASP A 395 25.40 -0.83 -30.83
N HIS A 396 25.10 -2.11 -30.60
CA HIS A 396 23.99 -2.51 -29.73
C HIS A 396 24.20 -2.06 -28.28
N HIS A 397 25.42 -2.21 -27.75
CA HIS A 397 25.73 -1.72 -26.39
C HIS A 397 25.59 -0.20 -26.29
N VAL A 398 26.10 0.57 -27.25
CA VAL A 398 25.95 2.03 -27.27
C VAL A 398 24.47 2.42 -27.34
N SER A 399 23.67 1.74 -28.16
CA SER A 399 22.23 1.99 -28.26
C SER A 399 21.50 1.70 -26.94
N ALA A 400 21.86 0.59 -26.28
CA ALA A 400 21.32 0.24 -24.97
C ALA A 400 21.72 1.25 -23.89
N ILE A 401 22.97 1.74 -23.90
CA ILE A 401 23.45 2.78 -22.99
C ILE A 401 22.67 4.08 -23.18
N LEU A 402 22.48 4.54 -24.43
CA LEU A 402 21.70 5.75 -24.74
C LEU A 402 20.27 5.63 -24.21
N SER A 403 19.62 4.48 -24.44
CA SER A 403 18.28 4.22 -23.94
C SER A 403 18.21 4.20 -22.42
N LYS A 404 19.18 3.58 -21.73
CA LYS A 404 19.21 3.50 -20.26
C LYS A 404 19.51 4.84 -19.59
N LEU A 405 20.32 5.68 -20.23
CA LEU A 405 20.65 7.03 -19.77
C LEU A 405 19.58 8.07 -20.14
N GLY A 406 18.58 7.72 -20.95
CA GLY A 406 17.55 8.65 -21.41
C GLY A 406 18.06 9.75 -22.36
N VAL A 407 19.19 9.52 -23.03
CA VAL A 407 19.85 10.50 -23.91
C VAL A 407 19.79 10.06 -25.37
N LYS A 408 19.83 11.04 -26.30
CA LYS A 408 19.65 10.77 -27.73
C LYS A 408 20.97 10.69 -28.50
N THR A 409 22.06 11.20 -27.94
CA THR A 409 23.34 11.31 -28.64
C THR A 409 24.50 10.75 -27.84
N ARG A 410 25.49 10.22 -28.55
CA ARG A 410 26.76 9.75 -27.98
C ARG A 410 27.45 10.82 -27.12
N GLY A 411 27.41 12.08 -27.56
CA GLY A 411 27.98 13.21 -26.82
C GLY A 411 27.27 13.49 -25.50
N GLN A 412 25.95 13.37 -25.46
CA GLN A 412 25.18 13.48 -24.21
C GLN A 412 25.49 12.34 -23.25
N ALA A 413 25.68 11.11 -23.75
CA ALA A 413 26.09 9.98 -22.90
C ALA A 413 27.49 10.19 -22.31
N ALA A 414 28.45 10.66 -23.12
CA ALA A 414 29.81 10.98 -22.66
C ALA A 414 29.83 12.02 -21.52
N ALA A 415 28.89 12.96 -21.51
CA ALA A 415 28.77 13.98 -20.46
C ALA A 415 28.29 13.43 -19.11
N GLN A 416 27.68 12.23 -19.08
CA GLN A 416 27.16 11.60 -17.85
C GLN A 416 28.24 10.88 -17.01
N VAL A 417 29.49 10.84 -17.49
CA VAL A 417 30.64 10.20 -16.80
C VAL A 417 31.40 11.18 -15.90
N ARG A 418 31.17 12.48 -16.05
CA ARG A 418 31.73 13.55 -15.21
C ARG A 418 30.79 13.87 -14.06
#